data_AF-A0A9E2LFG4-F1
#
_entry.id   AF-A0A9E2LFG4-F1
#
_cell.length_a   1.000
_cell.length_b   1.000
_cell.length_c   1.000
_cell.angle_alpha   90.00
_cell.angle_beta   90.00
_cell.angle_gamma   90.00
#
_symmetry.space_group_name_H-M   'P 1'
#
loop_
_entity.id
_entity.type
_entity.pdbx_description
1 polymer ?
#
loop_
_entity_poly.entity_id
_entity_poly.type
_entity_poly.pdbx_seq_one_letter_code
_entity_poly.pdbx_strand_id
1 'polypeptide(L)'
;MRRQKLLDAAKNQMTTDLGLDRDELADENDLASSEYLLSFELRIRDREKFLLRKIEDAITLMDEGQYGICESCGEEITAGRLKARPVTTMCIRCKEEQERKEKEYLDI
;
A
#
# COMPACT_ATOMS: atom_id res chain seq x y z
N MET A 1 2.07 11.97 -19.50
CA MET A 1 3.54 11.82 -19.63
C MET A 1 4.26 11.81 -18.27
N ARG A 2 4.26 12.89 -17.47
CA ARG A 2 5.03 12.94 -16.20
C ARG A 2 4.54 11.94 -15.13
N ARG A 3 3.23 11.82 -14.91
CA ARG A 3 2.62 10.86 -13.97
C ARG A 3 3.04 9.41 -14.26
N GLN A 4 2.87 8.96 -15.51
CA GLN A 4 3.18 7.58 -15.89
C GLN A 4 4.65 7.23 -15.65
N LYS A 5 5.57 8.13 -16.03
CA LYS A 5 7.01 7.96 -15.78
C LYS A 5 7.35 7.78 -14.30
N LEU A 6 6.63 8.46 -13.40
CA LEU A 6 6.86 8.33 -11.95
C LEU A 6 6.36 6.98 -11.42
N LEU A 7 5.20 6.50 -11.90
CA LEU A 7 4.69 5.18 -11.54
C LEU A 7 5.61 4.08 -12.05
N ASP A 8 6.05 4.17 -13.31
CA ASP A 8 6.95 3.19 -13.91
C ASP A 8 8.30 3.14 -13.17
N ALA A 9 8.85 4.30 -12.80
CA ALA A 9 10.06 4.38 -11.99
C ALA A 9 9.88 3.71 -10.61
N ALA A 10 8.75 3.97 -9.93
CA ALA A 10 8.44 3.34 -8.65
C ALA A 10 8.30 1.81 -8.76
N LYS A 11 7.66 1.32 -9.83
CA LYS A 11 7.55 -0.13 -10.11
C LYS A 11 8.92 -0.78 -10.33
N ASN A 12 9.77 -0.14 -11.13
CA ASN A 12 11.10 -0.67 -11.46
C ASN A 12 12.01 -0.73 -10.23
N GLN A 13 11.89 0.22 -9.31
CA GLN A 13 12.64 0.18 -8.05
C GLN A 13 12.27 -1.06 -7.22
N MET A 14 10.99 -1.44 -7.18
CA MET A 14 10.50 -2.60 -6.43
C MET A 14 10.91 -3.96 -7.03
N THR A 15 11.28 -4.01 -8.31
CA THR A 15 11.74 -5.24 -8.98
C THR A 15 13.25 -5.48 -8.87
N THR A 16 13.99 -4.56 -8.24
CA THR A 16 15.43 -4.72 -8.05
C THR A 16 15.71 -5.85 -7.07
N ASP A 17 16.58 -6.77 -7.46
CA ASP A 17 16.90 -7.98 -6.71
C ASP A 17 17.50 -7.65 -5.33
N LEU A 18 17.04 -8.37 -4.29
CA LEU A 18 17.58 -8.31 -2.93
C LEU A 18 18.66 -9.37 -2.81
N GLY A 19 19.68 -9.30 -3.68
CA GLY A 19 20.77 -10.26 -3.68
C GLY A 19 21.48 -10.23 -2.32
N LEU A 20 21.21 -11.25 -1.49
CA LEU A 20 22.08 -11.60 -0.37
C LEU A 20 23.11 -12.58 -0.92
N ASP A 21 24.37 -12.17 -0.96
CA ASP A 21 25.45 -13.08 -1.31
C ASP A 21 25.70 -13.99 -0.11
N ARG A 22 25.18 -15.22 -0.17
CA ARG A 22 25.28 -16.19 0.94
C ARG A 22 26.72 -16.58 1.24
N ASP A 23 27.61 -16.41 0.26
CA ASP A 23 29.04 -16.68 0.38
C ASP A 23 29.80 -15.58 1.15
N GLU A 24 29.17 -14.43 1.45
CA GLU A 24 29.76 -13.34 2.26
C GLU A 24 29.45 -13.45 3.77
N LEU A 25 28.60 -14.39 4.18
CA LEU A 25 28.18 -14.56 5.58
C LEU A 25 29.09 -15.57 6.30
N ALA A 26 29.78 -15.12 7.34
CA ALA A 26 30.88 -15.88 7.96
C ALA A 26 30.42 -16.88 9.04
N ASP A 27 29.29 -16.64 9.72
CA ASP A 27 28.76 -17.52 10.77
C ASP A 27 27.23 -17.71 10.74
N GLU A 28 26.73 -18.66 11.55
CA GLU A 28 25.30 -18.99 11.63
C GLU A 28 24.44 -17.85 12.16
N ASN A 29 25.00 -16.96 12.98
CA ASN A 29 24.29 -15.83 13.57
C ASN A 29 24.13 -14.68 12.56
N ASP A 30 25.15 -14.45 11.74
CA ASP A 30 25.13 -13.54 10.59
C ASP A 30 24.10 -14.02 9.56
N LEU A 31 24.08 -15.34 9.28
CA LEU A 31 23.08 -15.94 8.41
C LEU A 31 21.66 -15.72 8.93
N ALA A 32 21.39 -16.07 10.19
CA ALA A 32 20.08 -15.90 10.81
C ALA A 32 19.61 -14.42 10.79
N SER A 33 20.52 -13.50 11.07
CA SER A 33 20.24 -12.05 11.03
C SER A 33 19.92 -11.58 9.62
N SER A 34 20.68 -12.02 8.62
CA SER A 34 20.47 -11.66 7.21
C SER A 34 19.13 -12.18 6.67
N GLU A 35 18.76 -13.42 6.99
CA GLU A 35 17.49 -14.03 6.58
C GLU A 35 16.30 -13.30 7.20
N TYR A 36 16.40 -12.92 8.48
CA TYR A 36 15.39 -12.10 9.14
C TYR A 36 15.20 -10.75 8.43
N LEU A 37 16.30 -10.04 8.15
CA LEU A 37 16.26 -8.74 7.46
C LEU A 37 15.65 -8.86 6.06
N LEU A 38 16.02 -9.89 5.30
CA LEU A 38 15.41 -10.16 4.00
C LEU A 38 13.91 -10.41 4.13
N SER A 39 13.49 -11.25 5.08
CA SER A 39 12.07 -11.56 5.29
C SER A 39 11.26 -10.30 5.66
N PHE A 40 11.86 -9.40 6.42
CA PHE A 40 11.26 -8.14 6.82
C PHE A 40 11.14 -7.17 5.64
N GLU A 41 12.21 -7.02 4.86
CA GLU A 41 12.25 -6.18 3.67
C GLU A 41 11.24 -6.64 2.61
N LEU A 42 11.09 -7.94 2.39
CA LEU A 42 10.05 -8.49 1.50
C LEU A 42 8.64 -8.07 1.95
N ARG A 43 8.35 -8.10 3.25
CA ARG A 43 7.05 -7.65 3.80
C ARG A 43 6.82 -6.15 3.61
N ILE A 44 7.87 -5.33 3.73
CA ILE A 44 7.78 -3.90 3.45
C ILE A 44 7.45 -3.70 1.97
N ARG A 45 8.20 -4.35 1.06
CA ARG A 45 7.96 -4.25 -0.38
C ARG A 45 6.56 -4.67 -0.79
N ASP A 46 6.01 -5.72 -0.19
CA ASP A 46 4.62 -6.12 -0.46
C ASP A 46 3.61 -5.04 -0.06
N ARG A 47 3.84 -4.35 1.07
CA ARG A 47 3.01 -3.21 1.48
C ARG A 47 3.15 -2.02 0.53
N GLU A 48 4.37 -1.75 0.07
CA GLU A 48 4.62 -0.68 -0.90
C GLU A 48 3.96 -0.97 -2.26
N LYS A 49 4.06 -2.20 -2.76
CA LYS A 49 3.35 -2.64 -3.99
C LYS A 49 1.85 -2.46 -3.87
N PHE A 50 1.28 -2.86 -2.72
CA PHE A 50 -0.14 -2.69 -2.47
C PHE A 50 -0.55 -1.21 -2.44
N LEU A 51 0.25 -0.35 -1.80
CA LEU A 51 0.01 1.09 -1.81
C LEU A 51 0.10 1.68 -3.21
N LEU A 52 1.10 1.26 -4.00
CA LEU A 52 1.26 1.72 -5.37
C LEU A 52 0.03 1.40 -6.23
N ARG A 53 -0.50 0.18 -6.12
CA ARG A 53 -1.75 -0.20 -6.77
C ARG A 53 -2.91 0.71 -6.35
N LYS A 54 -3.05 1.02 -5.06
CA LYS A 54 -4.08 1.96 -4.58
C LYS A 54 -3.91 3.38 -5.13
N ILE A 55 -2.67 3.81 -5.35
CA ILE A 55 -2.41 5.09 -6.03
C ILE A 55 -2.89 5.02 -7.48
N GLU A 56 -2.58 3.94 -8.19
CA GLU A 56 -3.05 3.75 -9.57
C GLU A 56 -4.57 3.79 -9.66
N ASP A 57 -5.24 3.02 -8.81
CA ASP A 57 -6.71 2.98 -8.72
C ASP A 57 -7.29 4.38 -8.43
N ALA A 58 -6.72 5.10 -7.46
CA ALA A 58 -7.17 6.44 -7.11
C ALA A 58 -7.05 7.41 -8.29
N ILE A 59 -6.00 7.29 -9.10
CA ILE A 59 -5.87 8.18 -10.25
C ILE A 59 -6.76 7.74 -11.42
N THR A 60 -7.03 6.44 -11.59
CA THR A 60 -8.09 5.98 -12.52
C THR A 60 -9.44 6.59 -12.15
N LEU A 61 -9.80 6.60 -10.87
CA LEU A 61 -11.03 7.26 -10.41
C LEU A 61 -11.03 8.78 -10.68
N MET A 62 -9.87 9.44 -10.66
CA MET A 62 -9.77 10.86 -11.04
C MET A 62 -10.04 11.04 -12.54
N ASP A 63 -9.47 10.15 -13.37
CA ASP A 63 -9.66 10.18 -14.82
C ASP A 63 -11.13 9.90 -15.20
N GLU A 64 -11.84 9.09 -14.41
CA GLU A 64 -13.27 8.78 -14.55
C GLU A 64 -14.21 9.80 -13.90
N GLY A 65 -13.68 10.78 -13.15
CA GLY A 65 -14.48 11.79 -12.44
C GLY A 65 -15.21 11.28 -11.20
N GLN A 66 -14.85 10.10 -10.68
CA GLN A 66 -15.44 9.49 -9.49
C GLN A 66 -14.59 9.68 -8.23
N TYR A 67 -13.40 10.30 -8.37
CA TYR A 67 -12.52 10.56 -7.24
C TYR A 67 -13.17 11.45 -6.19
N GLY A 68 -13.06 11.03 -4.92
CA GLY A 68 -13.64 11.74 -3.79
C GLY A 68 -15.10 11.39 -3.52
N ILE A 69 -15.67 10.37 -4.16
CA ILE A 69 -16.98 9.81 -3.83
C ILE A 69 -16.80 8.53 -3.00
N CYS A 70 -17.56 8.41 -1.92
CA CYS A 70 -17.54 7.23 -1.05
C CYS A 70 -18.17 6.03 -1.78
N GLU A 71 -17.43 4.93 -1.94
CA GLU A 71 -17.91 3.72 -2.62
C GLU A 71 -19.06 3.01 -1.87
N SER A 72 -19.21 3.27 -0.57
CA SER A 72 -20.24 2.60 0.26
C SER A 72 -21.57 3.36 0.31
N CYS A 73 -21.55 4.69 0.40
CA CYS A 73 -22.76 5.50 0.57
C CYS A 73 -22.99 6.52 -0.56
N GLY A 74 -22.07 6.68 -1.49
CA GLY A 74 -22.17 7.63 -2.60
C GLY A 74 -22.02 9.11 -2.21
N GLU A 75 -21.78 9.42 -0.94
CA GLU A 75 -21.56 10.79 -0.47
C GLU A 75 -20.12 11.26 -0.76
N GLU A 76 -19.93 12.58 -0.84
CA GLU A 76 -18.60 13.18 -1.02
C GLU A 76 -17.69 12.93 0.20
N ILE A 77 -16.43 12.61 -0.08
CA ILE A 77 -15.37 12.48 0.90
C ILE A 77 -14.81 13.87 1.19
N THR A 78 -14.73 14.24 2.46
CA THR A 78 -14.24 15.56 2.86
C THR A 78 -12.82 15.82 2.34
N ALA A 79 -12.59 17.04 1.83
CA ALA A 79 -11.29 17.42 1.30
C ALA A 79 -10.15 17.27 2.32
N GLY A 80 -10.42 17.49 3.62
CA GLY A 80 -9.44 17.28 4.69
C GLY A 80 -8.98 15.82 4.79
N ARG A 81 -9.90 14.86 4.60
CA ARG A 81 -9.60 13.43 4.59
C ARG A 81 -8.80 13.03 3.35
N LEU A 82 -9.18 13.53 2.17
CA LEU A 82 -8.43 13.28 0.93
C LEU A 82 -7.02 13.89 0.97
N LYS A 83 -6.84 15.05 1.60
CA LYS A 83 -5.50 15.63 1.83
C LYS A 83 -4.64 14.78 2.76
N ALA A 84 -5.24 14.23 3.83
CA ALA A 84 -4.53 13.36 4.77
C ALA A 84 -4.23 11.98 4.17
N ARG A 85 -5.16 11.42 3.39
CA ARG A 85 -5.03 10.11 2.75
C ARG A 85 -5.69 10.10 1.36
N PRO A 86 -4.94 10.45 0.30
CA PRO A 86 -5.48 10.58 -1.06
C PRO A 86 -6.03 9.28 -1.66
N VAL A 87 -5.54 8.13 -1.21
CA VAL A 87 -5.93 6.80 -1.73
C VAL A 87 -7.20 6.22 -1.07
N THR A 88 -7.95 7.04 -0.33
CA THR A 88 -9.14 6.57 0.39
C THR A 88 -10.37 6.54 -0.53
N THR A 89 -11.10 5.42 -0.51
CA THR A 89 -12.32 5.18 -1.29
C THR A 89 -13.61 5.36 -0.47
N MET A 90 -13.49 5.60 0.85
CA MET A 90 -14.62 5.67 1.77
C MET A 90 -14.57 6.91 2.65
N CYS A 91 -15.75 7.44 2.98
CA CYS A 91 -15.91 8.47 4.01
C CYS A 91 -15.61 7.92 5.41
N ILE A 92 -15.50 8.81 6.41
CA ILE A 92 -15.11 8.44 7.77
C ILE A 92 -16.13 7.51 8.44
N ARG A 93 -17.41 7.87 8.36
CA ARG A 93 -18.51 7.08 8.92
C ARG A 93 -18.55 5.66 8.38
N CYS A 94 -18.48 5.50 7.06
CA CYS A 94 -18.51 4.17 6.44
C CYS A 94 -17.26 3.35 6.78
N LYS A 95 -16.09 4.00 6.90
CA LYS A 95 -14.87 3.29 7.25
C LYS A 95 -14.86 2.85 8.72
N GLU A 96 -15.33 3.68 9.64
CA GLU A 96 -15.50 3.33 11.05
C GLU A 96 -16.45 2.15 11.24
N GLU A 97 -17.57 2.15 10.51
CA GLU A 97 -18.54 1.04 10.54
C GLU A 97 -17.94 -0.26 10.00
N GLN A 98 -17.13 -0.18 8.94
CA GLN A 98 -16.42 -1.35 8.42
C GLN A 98 -15.41 -1.88 9.44
N GLU A 99 -14.61 -1.02 10.06
CA GLU A 99 -13.61 -1.42 11.07
C GLU A 99 -14.28 -2.04 12.30
N ARG A 100 -15.45 -1.52 12.71
CA ARG A 100 -16.26 -2.10 13.79
C ARG A 100 -16.70 -3.52 13.46
N LYS A 101 -17.22 -3.76 12.26
CA LYS A 101 -17.64 -5.09 11.79
C LYS A 101 -16.46 -6.07 11.66
N GLU A 102 -15.33 -5.60 11.14
CA GLU A 102 -14.10 -6.40 11.04
C GLU A 102 -13.65 -6.86 12.43
N LYS A 103 -13.72 -5.98 13.44
CA LYS A 103 -13.40 -6.33 14.82
C LYS A 103 -14.35 -7.36 15.41
N GLU A 104 -15.66 -7.15 15.25
CA GLU A 104 -16.69 -8.09 15.71
C GLU A 104 -16.54 -9.49 15.11
N TYR A 105 -16.09 -9.59 13.84
CA TYR A 105 -15.85 -10.88 13.18
C TYR A 105 -14.60 -11.61 13.70
N LEU A 106 -13.58 -10.88 14.14
CA LEU A 106 -12.33 -11.46 14.66
C LEU A 106 -12.43 -11.92 16.11
N ASP A 107 -13.44 -11.44 16.84
CA ASP A 107 -13.69 -11.77 18.25
C ASP A 107 -14.59 -13.04 18.44
N ILE A 108 -14.96 -13.72 17.34
CA ILE A 108 -15.76 -14.97 17.30
C ILE A 108 -14.87 -16.15 16.93
#